data_AF-A0A2H5WEH3-F1
#
_entry.id   AF-A0A2H5WEH3-F1
#
_cell.length_a   1.000
_cell.length_b   1.000
_cell.length_c   1.000
_cell.angle_alpha   90.00
_cell.angle_beta   90.00
_cell.angle_gamma   90.00
#
_symmetry.space_group_name_H-M   'P 1'
#
loop_
_entity.id
_entity.type
_entity.pdbx_description
1 polymer ?
#
loop_
_entity_poly.entity_id
_entity_poly.type
_entity_poly.pdbx_seq_one_letter_code
_entity_poly.pdbx_strand_id
1 'polypeptide(L)'
;MDALEELRGLPFTERVVAEAVTPRELIEGLEESFDYAFPRGLLERRSRAWSTMGVIGEGVSIREELERFVSGQVIGYYDTLTGELRFIGTEEPSPRERVTLAHELIHALDDQHFGLERIDHLMTSCRDEAATAAIALTEGDAAFFMSRYALEHLTPQEQLGLATDLGGETPTVEPFIERQQIWPYTAGQAFVATLVGRGGVDAVDAAFRELPVSTEQIIHPDRYPDDVPTPVDVPDLGPALGPGWEDLDVQEVGEAWLSIALGLRLPSSTAAEAAAGWDGGLYRAWTDGERVAVVLVTAWDAPEEAEAFAEAMGRWIAEGEGVGEVLPVEGSSVRVLFATDAATLGTLRDALGSGA
;
A
#
# COMPACT_ATOMS: atom_id res chain seq x y z
N MET A 1 28.84 1.79 -0.32
CA MET A 1 28.52 3.06 0.34
C MET A 1 28.93 4.22 -0.55
N ASP A 2 30.22 4.46 -0.84
CA ASP A 2 30.67 5.57 -1.71
C ASP A 2 29.92 5.68 -3.06
N ALA A 3 29.70 4.55 -3.73
CA ALA A 3 28.92 4.50 -4.97
C ALA A 3 27.46 4.97 -4.80
N LEU A 4 26.82 4.64 -3.68
CA LEU A 4 25.45 5.06 -3.39
C LEU A 4 25.41 6.52 -2.97
N GLU A 5 26.40 7.02 -2.24
CA GLU A 5 26.52 8.45 -1.93
C GLU A 5 26.67 9.29 -3.20
N GLU A 6 27.46 8.81 -4.17
CA GLU A 6 27.61 9.46 -5.48
C GLU A 6 26.30 9.42 -6.29
N LEU A 7 25.62 8.26 -6.32
CA LEU A 7 24.36 8.11 -7.04
C LEU A 7 23.24 8.97 -6.46
N ARG A 8 23.06 8.92 -5.13
CA ARG A 8 21.97 9.59 -4.42
C ARG A 8 22.23 11.07 -4.15
N GLY A 9 23.51 11.48 -4.17
CA GLY A 9 23.94 12.86 -3.92
C GLY A 9 24.02 13.24 -2.44
N LEU A 10 23.94 12.25 -1.53
CA LEU A 10 23.91 12.44 -0.08
C LEU A 10 24.95 11.53 0.59
N PRO A 11 25.75 12.05 1.55
CA PRO A 11 26.70 11.22 2.28
C PRO A 11 26.01 10.49 3.44
N PHE A 12 26.50 9.32 3.84
CA PHE A 12 26.12 8.73 5.12
C PHE A 12 26.66 9.63 6.25
N THR A 13 25.77 10.11 7.12
CA THR A 13 26.14 10.92 8.28
C THR A 13 26.66 10.06 9.42
N GLU A 14 26.22 8.80 9.49
CA GLU A 14 26.63 7.82 10.48
C GLU A 14 26.95 6.48 9.83
N ARG A 15 27.79 5.67 10.49
CA ARG A 15 28.16 4.36 9.97
C ARG A 15 26.98 3.40 10.07
N VAL A 16 26.48 2.94 8.92
CA VAL A 16 25.53 1.84 8.84
C VAL A 16 26.28 0.51 8.96
N VAL A 17 25.81 -0.37 9.86
CA VAL A 17 26.35 -1.73 10.01
C VAL A 17 25.39 -2.68 9.31
N ALA A 18 25.81 -3.15 8.13
CA ALA A 18 25.09 -4.18 7.38
C ALA A 18 25.51 -5.57 7.87
N GLU A 19 24.59 -6.28 8.52
CA GLU A 19 24.80 -7.64 9.01
C GLU A 19 24.28 -8.66 7.99
N ALA A 20 25.17 -9.52 7.51
CA ALA A 20 24.81 -10.67 6.69
C ALA A 20 24.28 -11.79 7.59
N VAL A 21 23.03 -12.21 7.36
CA VAL A 21 22.32 -13.20 8.17
C VAL A 21 21.81 -14.37 7.33
N THR A 22 21.46 -15.47 7.99
CA THR A 22 20.73 -16.57 7.35
C THR A 22 19.24 -16.21 7.17
N PRO A 23 18.51 -16.85 6.24
CA PRO A 23 17.07 -16.62 6.08
C PRO A 23 16.28 -16.82 7.38
N ARG A 24 16.68 -17.81 8.20
CA ARG A 24 16.05 -18.06 9.50
C ARG A 24 16.24 -16.89 10.47
N GLU A 25 17.46 -16.35 10.56
CA GLU A 25 17.76 -15.22 11.44
C GLU A 25 17.08 -13.93 10.96
N LEU A 26 16.92 -13.74 9.65
CA LEU A 26 16.16 -12.62 9.10
C LEU A 26 14.69 -12.70 9.56
N ILE A 27 14.06 -13.87 9.41
CA ILE A 27 12.67 -14.11 9.83
C ILE A 27 12.50 -13.93 11.34
N GLU A 28 13.39 -14.52 12.15
CA GLU A 28 13.36 -14.39 13.63
C GLU A 28 13.45 -12.91 14.05
N GLY A 29 14.27 -12.10 13.38
CA GLY A 29 14.34 -10.65 13.64
C GLY A 29 13.10 -9.89 13.19
N LEU A 30 12.48 -10.30 12.07
CA LEU A 30 11.25 -9.68 11.57
C LEU A 30 10.05 -9.96 12.47
N GLU A 31 9.95 -11.14 13.10
CA GLU A 31 8.82 -11.52 13.96
C GLU A 31 8.58 -10.55 15.12
N GLU A 32 9.64 -10.06 15.77
CA GLU A 32 9.53 -9.09 16.87
C GLU A 32 8.98 -7.73 16.38
N SER A 33 9.47 -7.24 15.24
CA SER A 33 9.00 -6.00 14.61
C SER A 33 7.62 -6.14 13.99
N PHE A 34 7.26 -7.36 13.54
CA PHE A 34 6.00 -7.65 12.88
C PHE A 34 4.80 -7.47 13.82
N ASP A 35 4.91 -7.85 15.10
CA ASP A 35 3.84 -7.64 16.07
C ASP A 35 3.55 -6.15 16.33
N TYR A 36 4.59 -5.31 16.26
CA TYR A 36 4.47 -3.85 16.37
C TYR A 36 3.86 -3.22 15.12
N ALA A 37 4.39 -3.57 13.94
CA ALA A 37 3.94 -3.03 12.66
C ALA A 37 2.53 -3.50 12.25
N PHE A 38 2.15 -4.72 12.65
CA PHE A 38 0.91 -5.37 12.22
C PHE A 38 0.09 -5.89 13.40
N PRO A 39 -0.54 -5.00 14.21
CA PRO A 39 -1.27 -5.40 15.41
C PRO A 39 -2.37 -6.43 15.12
N ARG A 40 -2.36 -7.57 15.83
CA ARG A 40 -3.28 -8.71 15.60
C ARG A 40 -4.76 -8.29 15.55
N GLY A 41 -5.22 -7.58 16.58
CA GLY A 41 -6.62 -7.16 16.67
C GLY A 41 -7.05 -6.19 15.57
N LEU A 42 -6.13 -5.36 15.05
CA LEU A 42 -6.43 -4.48 13.92
C LEU A 42 -6.61 -5.31 12.64
N LEU A 43 -5.66 -6.20 12.34
CA LEU A 43 -5.72 -7.02 11.13
C LEU A 43 -6.81 -8.08 11.14
N GLU A 44 -7.21 -8.60 12.30
CA GLU A 44 -8.37 -9.48 12.43
C GLU A 44 -9.67 -8.76 12.04
N ARG A 45 -9.87 -7.53 12.53
CA ARG A 45 -11.05 -6.72 12.16
C ARG A 45 -11.03 -6.34 10.67
N ARG A 46 -9.87 -5.91 10.17
CA ARG A 46 -9.68 -5.55 8.76
C ARG A 46 -9.89 -6.75 7.83
N SER A 47 -9.44 -7.95 8.23
CA SER A 47 -9.69 -9.19 7.47
C SER A 47 -11.19 -9.43 7.27
N ARG A 48 -11.99 -9.25 8.33
CA ARG A 48 -13.45 -9.39 8.23
C ARG A 48 -14.08 -8.35 7.31
N ALA A 49 -13.63 -7.09 7.36
CA ALA A 49 -14.11 -6.04 6.47
C ALA A 49 -13.74 -6.31 4.99
N TRP A 50 -12.48 -6.66 4.72
CA TRP A 50 -11.97 -6.92 3.37
C TRP A 50 -12.57 -8.19 2.75
N SER A 51 -12.74 -9.26 3.53
CA SER A 51 -13.47 -10.45 3.09
C SER A 51 -14.93 -10.13 2.76
N THR A 52 -15.58 -9.26 3.53
CA THR A 52 -16.98 -8.84 3.28
C THR A 52 -17.11 -8.02 2.00
N MET A 53 -16.14 -7.13 1.72
CA MET A 53 -16.07 -6.43 0.42
C MET A 53 -15.75 -7.39 -0.73
N GLY A 54 -15.15 -8.55 -0.44
CA GLY A 54 -14.75 -9.55 -1.43
C GLY A 54 -13.44 -9.22 -2.14
N VAL A 55 -12.62 -8.35 -1.56
CA VAL A 55 -11.27 -8.06 -2.08
C VAL A 55 -10.25 -9.12 -1.66
N ILE A 56 -10.55 -9.89 -0.60
CA ILE A 56 -9.84 -11.11 -0.23
C ILE A 56 -10.84 -12.26 -0.05
N GLY A 57 -10.36 -13.49 -0.06
CA GLY A 57 -11.20 -14.68 0.15
C GLY A 57 -11.85 -14.73 1.54
N GLU A 58 -12.95 -15.50 1.66
CA GLU A 58 -13.58 -15.76 2.96
C GLU A 58 -12.62 -16.51 3.89
N GLY A 59 -12.49 -16.04 5.14
CA GLY A 59 -11.62 -16.65 6.15
C GLY A 59 -10.13 -16.39 5.96
N VAL A 60 -9.71 -15.63 4.94
CA VAL A 60 -8.32 -15.20 4.77
C VAL A 60 -7.92 -14.26 5.90
N SER A 61 -6.79 -14.55 6.54
CA SER A 61 -6.17 -13.69 7.55
C SER A 61 -5.15 -12.78 6.88
N ILE A 62 -5.42 -11.47 6.81
CA ILE A 62 -4.47 -10.49 6.24
C ILE A 62 -3.11 -10.62 6.91
N ARG A 63 -3.10 -10.85 8.22
CA ARG A 63 -1.86 -10.98 8.97
C ARG A 63 -1.03 -12.18 8.53
N GLU A 64 -1.65 -13.35 8.37
CA GLU A 64 -0.95 -14.56 7.92
C GLU A 64 -0.44 -14.42 6.48
N GLU A 65 -1.20 -13.72 5.62
CA GLU A 65 -0.78 -13.41 4.25
C GLU A 65 0.42 -12.45 4.22
N LEU A 66 0.45 -11.44 5.10
CA LEU A 66 1.60 -10.55 5.27
C LEU A 66 2.81 -11.29 5.83
N GLU A 67 2.64 -12.17 6.84
CA GLU A 67 3.71 -13.02 7.36
C GLU A 67 4.29 -13.92 6.25
N ARG A 68 3.43 -14.46 5.39
CA ARG A 68 3.82 -15.27 4.22
C ARG A 68 4.55 -14.45 3.16
N PHE A 69 4.06 -13.25 2.84
CA PHE A 69 4.70 -12.33 1.91
C PHE A 69 6.10 -11.97 2.39
N VAL A 70 6.21 -11.50 3.64
CA VAL A 70 7.48 -11.09 4.25
C VAL A 70 8.48 -12.25 4.28
N SER A 71 8.07 -13.41 4.79
CA SER A 71 8.95 -14.59 4.87
C SER A 71 9.39 -15.12 3.50
N GLY A 72 8.60 -14.85 2.46
CA GLY A 72 8.84 -15.35 1.11
C GLY A 72 9.61 -14.40 0.19
N GLN A 73 9.48 -13.09 0.40
CA GLN A 73 9.93 -12.07 -0.55
C GLN A 73 10.96 -11.10 0.03
N VAL A 74 11.01 -10.93 1.35
CA VAL A 74 11.94 -10.01 2.00
C VAL A 74 13.30 -10.69 2.16
N ILE A 75 14.29 -10.13 1.49
CA ILE A 75 15.68 -10.64 1.46
C ILE A 75 16.67 -9.73 2.20
N GLY A 76 16.17 -8.62 2.75
CA GLY A 76 16.85 -7.72 3.68
C GLY A 76 15.85 -6.72 4.25
N TYR A 77 16.24 -6.04 5.33
CA TYR A 77 15.50 -4.91 5.87
C TYR A 77 16.46 -3.93 6.55
N TYR A 78 16.05 -2.67 6.57
CA TYR A 78 16.55 -1.62 7.45
C TYR A 78 15.48 -1.28 8.49
N ASP A 79 15.84 -1.30 9.76
CA ASP A 79 14.96 -0.91 10.87
C ASP A 79 15.22 0.56 11.24
N THR A 80 14.22 1.41 11.01
CA THR A 80 14.27 2.86 11.27
C THR A 80 14.35 3.21 12.76
N LEU A 81 13.95 2.30 13.67
CA LEU A 81 13.98 2.53 15.11
C LEU A 81 15.36 2.22 15.71
N THR A 82 16.02 1.16 15.21
CA THR A 82 17.29 0.69 15.74
C THR A 82 18.50 1.10 14.90
N GLY A 83 18.28 1.47 13.63
CA GLY A 83 19.33 1.70 12.63
C GLY A 83 20.02 0.42 12.18
N GLU A 84 19.50 -0.75 12.52
CA GLU A 84 20.05 -2.05 12.13
C GLU A 84 19.66 -2.38 10.69
N LEU A 85 20.66 -2.80 9.90
CA LEU A 85 20.46 -3.31 8.54
C LEU A 85 20.84 -4.78 8.52
N ARG A 86 19.89 -5.65 8.20
CA ARG A 86 20.12 -7.09 8.02
C ARG A 86 19.76 -7.53 6.62
N PHE A 87 20.58 -8.37 6.01
CA PHE A 87 20.30 -8.93 4.69
C PHE A 87 20.72 -10.39 4.60
N ILE A 88 20.01 -11.18 3.79
CA ILE A 88 20.42 -12.55 3.50
C ILE A 88 21.65 -12.49 2.63
N GLY A 89 22.78 -12.99 3.13
CA GLY A 89 24.00 -13.00 2.35
C GLY A 89 25.23 -13.51 3.08
N THR A 90 26.40 -13.18 2.54
CA THR A 90 27.70 -13.53 3.10
C THR A 90 28.68 -12.36 3.00
N GLU A 91 29.91 -12.53 3.50
CA GLU A 91 30.99 -11.53 3.36
C GLU A 91 31.39 -11.29 1.88
N GLU A 92 31.07 -12.21 0.96
CA GLU A 92 31.28 -12.08 -0.48
C GLU A 92 29.93 -12.09 -1.21
N PRO A 93 29.20 -10.96 -1.23
CA PRO A 93 27.83 -10.93 -1.74
C PRO A 93 27.76 -11.17 -3.24
N SER A 94 26.84 -12.06 -3.64
CA SER A 94 26.42 -12.29 -5.01
C SER A 94 25.84 -11.01 -5.64
N PRO A 95 25.70 -10.92 -6.97
CA PRO A 95 25.07 -9.76 -7.61
C PRO A 95 23.69 -9.41 -7.05
N ARG A 96 22.86 -10.43 -6.74
CA ARG A 96 21.53 -10.25 -6.12
C ARG A 96 21.64 -9.66 -4.72
N GLU A 97 22.56 -10.17 -3.92
CA GLU A 97 22.80 -9.67 -2.56
C GLU A 97 23.37 -8.25 -2.58
N ARG A 98 24.19 -7.90 -3.58
CA ARG A 98 24.70 -6.53 -3.74
C ARG A 98 23.62 -5.52 -4.10
N VAL A 99 22.66 -5.87 -4.96
CA VAL A 99 21.53 -4.97 -5.27
C VAL A 99 20.57 -4.88 -4.10
N THR A 100 20.33 -5.98 -3.38
CA THR A 100 19.55 -5.98 -2.13
C THR A 100 20.19 -5.06 -1.10
N LEU A 101 21.49 -5.21 -0.86
CA LEU A 101 22.23 -4.35 0.05
C LEU A 101 22.20 -2.88 -0.41
N ALA A 102 22.20 -2.62 -1.72
CA ALA A 102 22.04 -1.26 -2.24
C ALA A 102 20.66 -0.67 -1.92
N HIS A 103 19.58 -1.47 -2.02
CA HIS A 103 18.23 -1.09 -1.61
C HIS A 103 18.19 -0.70 -0.13
N GLU A 104 18.64 -1.60 0.75
CA GLU A 104 18.59 -1.36 2.20
C GLU A 104 19.50 -0.21 2.65
N LEU A 105 20.63 0.00 1.98
CA LEU A 105 21.51 1.13 2.27
C LEU A 105 20.91 2.48 1.85
N ILE A 106 20.02 2.50 0.85
CA ILE A 106 19.27 3.72 0.50
C ILE A 106 18.25 4.03 1.59
N HIS A 107 17.54 3.04 2.12
CA HIS A 107 16.66 3.24 3.29
C HIS A 107 17.42 3.86 4.46
N ALA A 108 18.60 3.34 4.78
CA ALA A 108 19.44 3.89 5.84
C ALA A 108 19.91 5.33 5.57
N LEU A 109 20.20 5.65 4.30
CA LEU A 109 20.61 6.98 3.88
C LEU A 109 19.43 7.96 3.98
N ASP A 110 18.26 7.61 3.46
CA ASP A 110 17.07 8.45 3.54
C ASP A 110 16.66 8.72 5.00
N ASP A 111 16.78 7.70 5.86
CA ASP A 111 16.53 7.84 7.30
C ASP A 111 17.48 8.83 7.96
N GLN A 112 18.78 8.74 7.69
CA GLN A 112 19.78 9.66 8.24
C GLN A 112 19.57 11.13 7.85
N HIS A 113 18.98 11.39 6.68
CA HIS A 113 18.78 12.76 6.17
C HIS A 113 17.39 13.32 6.42
N PHE A 114 16.37 12.46 6.45
CA PHE A 114 14.98 12.91 6.50
C PHE A 114 14.23 12.45 7.75
N GLY A 115 14.69 11.41 8.45
CA GLY A 115 14.05 10.82 9.63
C GLY A 115 12.78 10.08 9.28
N LEU A 116 12.90 8.81 8.84
CA LEU A 116 11.78 8.02 8.34
C LEU A 116 10.80 7.59 9.45
N GLU A 117 11.16 7.74 10.73
CA GLU A 117 10.27 7.49 11.86
C GLU A 117 8.97 8.33 11.82
N ARG A 118 8.98 9.45 11.08
CA ARG A 118 7.77 10.26 10.85
C ARG A 118 6.68 9.52 10.09
N ILE A 119 7.01 8.48 9.33
CA ILE A 119 6.04 7.64 8.61
C ILE A 119 5.27 6.75 9.60
N ASP A 120 5.93 6.26 10.65
CA ASP A 120 5.26 5.48 11.72
C ASP A 120 4.17 6.30 12.42
N HIS A 121 4.37 7.62 12.54
CA HIS A 121 3.35 8.54 13.06
C HIS A 121 2.12 8.64 12.16
N LEU A 122 2.27 8.55 10.83
CA LEU A 122 1.13 8.52 9.90
C LEU A 122 0.33 7.23 10.08
N MET A 123 1.00 6.09 10.17
CA MET A 123 0.38 4.78 10.39
C MET A 123 -0.38 4.74 11.71
N THR A 124 0.25 5.15 12.81
CA THR A 124 -0.35 5.12 14.15
C THR A 124 -1.46 6.16 14.35
N SER A 125 -1.52 7.19 13.49
CA SER A 125 -2.59 8.21 13.48
C SER A 125 -3.72 7.90 12.50
N CYS A 126 -3.77 6.69 11.93
CA CYS A 126 -4.78 6.27 10.96
C CYS A 126 -4.88 7.20 9.73
N ARG A 127 -3.73 7.70 9.26
CA ARG A 127 -3.61 8.46 7.99
C ARG A 127 -3.19 7.50 6.89
N ASP A 128 -4.03 6.50 6.60
CA ASP A 128 -3.66 5.36 5.74
C ASP A 128 -3.14 5.83 4.38
N GLU A 129 -3.78 6.81 3.73
CA GLU A 129 -3.36 7.28 2.39
C GLU A 129 -2.00 7.98 2.42
N ALA A 130 -1.79 8.88 3.38
CA ALA A 130 -0.52 9.57 3.52
C ALA A 130 0.60 8.59 3.90
N ALA A 131 0.31 7.58 4.73
CA ALA A 131 1.26 6.54 5.08
C ALA A 131 1.64 5.71 3.84
N THR A 132 0.66 5.23 3.07
CA THR A 132 0.93 4.44 1.85
C THR A 132 1.68 5.25 0.79
N ALA A 133 1.36 6.53 0.61
CA ALA A 133 2.07 7.42 -0.29
C ALA A 133 3.53 7.66 0.14
N ALA A 134 3.76 7.92 1.43
CA ALA A 134 5.10 8.10 1.97
C ALA A 134 5.95 6.81 1.86
N ILE A 135 5.37 5.64 2.12
CA ILE A 135 6.03 4.34 1.91
C ILE A 135 6.39 4.16 0.44
N ALA A 136 5.52 4.53 -0.50
CA ALA A 136 5.84 4.45 -1.93
C ALA A 136 6.97 5.39 -2.35
N LEU A 137 7.07 6.59 -1.78
CA LEU A 137 8.25 7.44 -2.00
C LEU A 137 9.53 6.74 -1.52
N THR A 138 9.52 6.22 -0.29
CA THR A 138 10.69 5.56 0.32
C THR A 138 11.12 4.29 -0.44
N GLU A 139 10.19 3.36 -0.69
CA GLU A 139 10.48 2.15 -1.47
C GLU A 139 10.82 2.46 -2.92
N GLY A 140 10.21 3.51 -3.48
CA GLY A 140 10.50 4.01 -4.80
C GLY A 140 11.93 4.54 -4.94
N ASP A 141 12.43 5.25 -3.93
CA ASP A 141 13.79 5.78 -3.93
C ASP A 141 14.82 4.65 -3.88
N ALA A 142 14.64 3.74 -2.93
CA ALA A 142 15.46 2.55 -2.79
C ALA A 142 15.45 1.70 -4.08
N ALA A 143 14.28 1.45 -4.68
CA ALA A 143 14.17 0.68 -5.91
C ALA A 143 14.80 1.39 -7.12
N PHE A 144 14.65 2.71 -7.23
CA PHE A 144 15.25 3.52 -8.28
C PHE A 144 16.77 3.49 -8.20
N PHE A 145 17.35 3.79 -7.03
CA PHE A 145 18.81 3.81 -6.86
C PHE A 145 19.45 2.43 -6.82
N MET A 146 18.74 1.41 -6.34
CA MET A 146 19.11 0.00 -6.55
C MET A 146 19.26 -0.30 -8.05
N SER A 147 18.27 0.09 -8.87
CA SER A 147 18.30 -0.14 -10.32
C SER A 147 19.46 0.62 -10.99
N ARG A 148 19.73 1.86 -10.57
CA ARG A 148 20.87 2.66 -11.06
C ARG A 148 22.20 2.02 -10.67
N TYR A 149 22.32 1.54 -9.43
CA TYR A 149 23.49 0.82 -8.95
C TYR A 149 23.74 -0.45 -9.76
N ALA A 150 22.68 -1.23 -10.04
CA ALA A 150 22.77 -2.43 -10.86
C ALA A 150 23.29 -2.13 -12.27
N LEU A 151 22.81 -1.06 -12.90
CA LEU A 151 23.21 -0.66 -14.24
C LEU A 151 24.67 -0.17 -14.32
N GLU A 152 25.15 0.53 -13.29
CA GLU A 152 26.47 1.19 -13.31
C GLU A 152 27.59 0.33 -12.72
N HIS A 153 27.27 -0.57 -11.78
CA HIS A 153 28.28 -1.31 -11.02
C HIS A 153 28.24 -2.83 -11.23
N LEU A 154 27.23 -3.38 -11.91
CA LEU A 154 27.24 -4.78 -12.31
C LEU A 154 27.69 -4.95 -13.76
N THR A 155 28.36 -6.07 -14.04
CA THR A 155 28.70 -6.47 -15.41
C THR A 155 27.44 -6.88 -16.18
N PRO A 156 27.45 -6.81 -17.53
CA PRO A 156 26.31 -7.24 -18.34
C PRO A 156 25.88 -8.69 -18.08
N GLN A 157 26.82 -9.58 -17.75
CA GLN A 157 26.54 -10.97 -17.39
C GLN A 157 25.80 -11.08 -16.05
N GLU A 158 26.20 -10.29 -15.05
CA GLU A 158 25.53 -10.25 -13.75
C GLU A 158 24.12 -9.66 -13.88
N GLN A 159 23.96 -8.59 -14.68
CA GLN A 159 22.64 -8.01 -14.98
C GLN A 159 21.70 -9.03 -15.65
N LEU A 160 22.22 -9.80 -16.62
CA LEU A 160 21.45 -10.87 -17.25
C LEU A 160 21.09 -11.97 -16.24
N GLY A 161 22.00 -12.31 -15.33
CA GLY A 161 21.78 -13.27 -14.25
C GLY A 161 20.64 -12.86 -13.32
N LEU A 162 20.58 -11.58 -12.93
CA LEU A 162 19.48 -11.04 -12.12
C LEU A 162 18.12 -11.22 -12.80
N ALA A 163 18.03 -10.95 -14.10
CA ALA A 163 16.79 -11.10 -14.85
C ALA A 163 16.31 -12.57 -14.92
N THR A 164 17.22 -13.53 -14.87
CA THR A 164 16.90 -14.96 -14.88
C THR A 164 16.57 -15.54 -13.50
N ASP A 165 17.00 -14.88 -12.42
CA ASP A 165 16.76 -15.31 -11.03
C ASP A 165 15.35 -15.00 -10.51
N LEU A 166 14.54 -14.25 -11.28
CA LEU A 166 13.13 -13.95 -10.98
C LEU A 166 12.19 -15.18 -11.08
N GLY A 167 12.73 -16.38 -11.37
CA GLY A 167 11.97 -17.62 -11.59
C GLY A 167 11.83 -18.54 -10.38
N GLY A 168 12.13 -18.08 -9.16
CA GLY A 168 11.97 -18.89 -7.94
C GLY A 168 10.50 -19.16 -7.58
N GLU A 169 10.23 -20.26 -6.87
CA GLU A 169 8.90 -20.50 -6.28
C GLU A 169 8.64 -19.45 -5.19
N THR A 170 7.77 -18.48 -5.49
CA THR A 170 7.26 -17.53 -4.50
C THR A 170 6.08 -18.16 -3.77
N PRO A 171 5.95 -17.99 -2.44
CA PRO A 171 4.75 -18.42 -1.73
C PRO A 171 3.51 -17.79 -2.37
N THR A 172 2.45 -18.58 -2.54
CA THR A 172 1.17 -18.04 -2.99
C THR A 172 0.58 -17.18 -1.88
N VAL A 173 0.62 -15.86 -2.09
CA VAL A 173 -0.05 -14.86 -1.26
C VAL A 173 -1.38 -14.52 -1.91
N GLU A 174 -2.38 -14.14 -1.11
CA GLU A 174 -3.65 -13.63 -1.61
C GLU A 174 -3.40 -12.46 -2.63
N PRO A 175 -3.95 -12.51 -3.86
CA PRO A 175 -3.61 -11.57 -4.92
C PRO A 175 -3.79 -10.07 -4.63
N PHE A 176 -4.83 -9.69 -3.89
CA PHE A 176 -5.05 -8.31 -3.47
C PHE A 176 -3.95 -7.86 -2.50
N ILE A 177 -3.63 -8.69 -1.50
CA ILE A 177 -2.58 -8.39 -0.53
C ILE A 177 -1.22 -8.32 -1.21
N GLU A 178 -0.89 -9.28 -2.08
CA GLU A 178 0.36 -9.28 -2.86
C GLU A 178 0.50 -7.99 -3.67
N ARG A 179 -0.53 -7.58 -4.40
CA ARG A 179 -0.51 -6.34 -5.20
C ARG A 179 -0.38 -5.10 -4.34
N GLN A 180 -1.03 -5.05 -3.17
CA GLN A 180 -0.89 -3.94 -2.21
C GLN A 180 0.55 -3.84 -1.69
N GLN A 181 1.24 -4.96 -1.43
CA GLN A 181 2.62 -4.95 -0.96
C GLN A 181 3.64 -4.62 -2.07
N ILE A 182 3.37 -4.99 -3.32
CA ILE A 182 4.26 -4.71 -4.46
C ILE A 182 4.10 -3.29 -5.00
N TRP A 183 2.92 -2.69 -4.85
CA TRP A 183 2.59 -1.39 -5.41
C TRP A 183 3.57 -0.27 -5.02
N PRO A 184 3.98 -0.12 -3.73
CA PRO A 184 4.93 0.92 -3.32
C PRO A 184 6.26 0.88 -4.09
N TYR A 185 6.80 -0.31 -4.36
CA TYR A 185 8.05 -0.48 -5.12
C TYR A 185 7.90 -0.02 -6.56
N THR A 186 6.82 -0.43 -7.22
CA THR A 186 6.65 -0.22 -8.67
C THR A 186 6.16 1.19 -9.00
N ALA A 187 5.10 1.66 -8.34
CA ALA A 187 4.56 2.99 -8.52
C ALA A 187 5.52 4.05 -7.95
N GLY A 188 6.11 3.77 -6.79
CA GLY A 188 7.13 4.62 -6.17
C GLY A 188 8.35 4.83 -7.07
N GLN A 189 8.89 3.75 -7.66
CA GLN A 189 10.03 3.87 -8.56
C GLN A 189 9.70 4.74 -9.78
N ALA A 190 8.49 4.62 -10.33
CA ALA A 190 8.03 5.46 -11.43
C ALA A 190 7.87 6.94 -11.02
N PHE A 191 7.36 7.19 -9.81
CA PHE A 191 7.26 8.52 -9.22
C PHE A 191 8.64 9.17 -9.04
N VAL A 192 9.58 8.47 -8.39
CA VAL A 192 10.97 8.95 -8.18
C VAL A 192 11.69 9.18 -9.51
N ALA A 193 11.54 8.27 -10.48
CA ALA A 193 12.10 8.47 -11.82
C ALA A 193 11.58 9.76 -12.48
N THR A 194 10.31 10.08 -12.27
CA THR A 194 9.69 11.32 -12.79
C THR A 194 10.26 12.55 -12.08
N LEU A 195 10.42 12.52 -10.76
CA LEU A 195 11.04 13.62 -10.00
C LEU A 195 12.49 13.86 -10.45
N VAL A 196 13.29 12.79 -10.57
CA VAL A 196 14.66 12.88 -11.08
C VAL A 196 14.69 13.47 -12.49
N GLY A 197 13.75 13.09 -13.36
CA GLY A 197 13.63 13.65 -14.71
C GLY A 197 13.30 15.15 -14.73
N ARG A 198 12.58 15.67 -13.73
CA ARG A 198 12.15 17.08 -13.65
C ARG A 198 13.16 17.98 -12.95
N GLY A 199 13.82 17.51 -11.90
CA GLY A 199 14.67 18.34 -11.05
C GLY A 199 15.90 17.63 -10.48
N GLY A 200 16.23 16.44 -10.97
CA GLY A 200 17.32 15.63 -10.43
C GLY A 200 17.03 15.12 -9.02
N VAL A 201 18.09 14.71 -8.31
CA VAL A 201 17.99 14.17 -6.95
C VAL A 201 17.45 15.21 -5.95
N ASP A 202 17.67 16.50 -6.19
CA ASP A 202 17.12 17.58 -5.36
C ASP A 202 15.58 17.59 -5.30
N ALA A 203 14.91 17.16 -6.39
CA ALA A 203 13.46 17.05 -6.41
C ALA A 203 12.96 15.88 -5.56
N VAL A 204 13.73 14.79 -5.47
CA VAL A 204 13.44 13.68 -4.57
C VAL A 204 13.62 14.12 -3.12
N ASP A 205 14.71 14.82 -2.82
CA ASP A 205 14.94 15.38 -1.47
C ASP A 205 13.84 16.35 -1.05
N ALA A 206 13.32 17.15 -1.99
CA ALA A 206 12.17 18.00 -1.74
C ALA A 206 10.93 17.16 -1.38
N ALA A 207 10.70 16.05 -2.09
CA ALA A 207 9.59 15.12 -1.78
C ALA A 207 9.73 14.45 -0.41
N PHE A 208 10.94 14.14 0.05
CA PHE A 208 11.10 13.68 1.43
C PHE A 208 10.78 14.79 2.45
N ARG A 209 11.12 16.05 2.18
CA ARG A 209 10.79 17.16 3.08
C ARG A 209 9.29 17.49 3.09
N GLU A 210 8.62 17.29 1.96
CA GLU A 210 7.18 17.50 1.78
C GLU A 210 6.55 16.19 1.28
N LEU A 211 6.30 15.26 2.20
CA LEU A 211 5.83 13.92 1.83
C LEU A 211 4.54 13.97 0.98
N PRO A 212 4.40 13.08 -0.03
CA PRO A 212 3.13 12.91 -0.71
C PRO A 212 2.06 12.43 0.28
N VAL A 213 0.84 12.90 0.09
CA VAL A 213 -0.27 12.70 1.03
C VAL A 213 -1.35 11.76 0.52
N SER A 214 -1.23 11.28 -0.72
CA SER A 214 -2.17 10.34 -1.33
C SER A 214 -1.49 9.43 -2.35
N THR A 215 -2.09 8.26 -2.57
CA THR A 215 -1.63 7.34 -3.61
C THR A 215 -1.83 7.91 -5.02
N GLU A 216 -2.80 8.81 -5.20
CA GLU A 216 -2.99 9.57 -6.43
C GLU A 216 -1.77 10.44 -6.78
N GLN A 217 -1.17 11.13 -5.81
CA GLN A 217 0.04 11.92 -6.04
C GLN A 217 1.23 11.07 -6.52
N ILE A 218 1.30 9.81 -6.08
CA ILE A 218 2.31 8.85 -6.54
C ILE A 218 2.02 8.40 -7.97
N ILE A 219 0.76 8.09 -8.29
CA ILE A 219 0.33 7.62 -9.62
C ILE A 219 0.43 8.73 -10.67
N HIS A 220 0.12 9.96 -10.27
CA HIS A 220 0.09 11.15 -11.12
C HIS A 220 1.06 12.22 -10.59
N PRO A 221 2.38 12.10 -10.86
CA PRO A 221 3.36 13.02 -10.30
C PRO A 221 3.14 14.51 -10.68
N ASP A 222 2.35 14.82 -11.70
CA ASP A 222 1.98 16.21 -12.04
C ASP A 222 1.00 16.86 -11.03
N ARG A 223 0.34 16.06 -10.20
CA ARG A 223 -0.57 16.50 -9.12
C ARG A 223 0.14 16.81 -7.81
N TYR A 224 1.33 16.24 -7.61
CA TYR A 224 2.14 16.48 -6.43
C TYR A 224 2.85 17.86 -6.48
N PRO A 225 2.85 18.65 -5.39
CA PRO A 225 2.26 18.38 -4.07
C PRO A 225 0.85 18.98 -3.86
N ASP A 226 0.35 19.72 -4.84
CA ASP A 226 -0.77 20.66 -4.66
C ASP A 226 -2.14 19.97 -4.55
N ASP A 227 -2.30 18.79 -5.14
CA ASP A 227 -3.57 18.06 -5.17
C ASP A 227 -3.74 17.21 -3.91
N VAL A 228 -4.54 17.69 -2.96
CA VAL A 228 -4.74 17.04 -1.66
C VAL A 228 -6.14 16.45 -1.58
N PRO A 229 -6.31 15.21 -1.05
CA PRO A 229 -7.61 14.57 -1.06
C PRO A 229 -8.68 15.39 -0.33
N THR A 230 -9.85 15.52 -0.95
CA THR A 230 -11.10 15.89 -0.29
C THR A 230 -11.39 14.97 0.90
N PRO A 231 -11.58 15.53 2.12
CA PRO A 231 -11.95 14.75 3.29
C PRO A 231 -13.30 14.04 3.10
N VAL A 232 -13.30 12.73 3.31
CA VAL A 232 -14.51 11.88 3.30
C VAL A 232 -14.80 11.41 4.71
N ASP A 233 -16.07 11.49 5.14
CA ASP A 233 -16.53 10.98 6.43
C ASP A 233 -17.70 10.00 6.24
N VAL A 234 -17.71 8.94 7.05
CA VAL A 234 -18.81 7.98 7.12
C VAL A 234 -19.33 7.97 8.56
N PRO A 235 -20.55 8.51 8.81
CA PRO A 235 -21.09 8.59 10.16
C PRO A 235 -21.28 7.20 10.76
N ASP A 236 -21.29 7.12 12.09
CA ASP A 236 -21.52 5.85 12.78
C ASP A 236 -22.99 5.38 12.59
N LEU A 237 -23.18 4.33 11.78
CA LEU A 237 -24.47 3.73 11.50
C LEU A 237 -24.84 2.60 12.46
N GLY A 238 -23.95 2.19 13.37
CA GLY A 238 -24.19 1.09 14.31
C GLY A 238 -25.55 1.19 15.04
N PRO A 239 -25.90 2.36 15.62
CA PRO A 239 -27.20 2.54 16.26
C PRO A 239 -28.42 2.34 15.34
N ALA A 240 -28.28 2.64 14.05
CA ALA A 240 -29.35 2.49 13.06
C ALA A 240 -29.45 1.06 12.51
N LEU A 241 -28.35 0.30 12.48
CA LEU A 241 -28.33 -1.13 12.12
C LEU A 241 -29.01 -2.01 13.19
N GLY A 242 -29.05 -1.53 14.43
CA GLY A 242 -29.86 -2.08 15.51
C GLY A 242 -29.06 -2.56 16.72
N PRO A 243 -29.73 -3.13 17.73
CA PRO A 243 -29.07 -3.58 18.95
C PRO A 243 -28.00 -4.65 18.67
N GLY A 244 -26.81 -4.45 19.24
CA GLY A 244 -25.69 -5.39 19.12
C GLY A 244 -24.68 -5.07 18.02
N TRP A 245 -24.99 -4.14 17.11
CA TRP A 245 -24.03 -3.64 16.13
C TRP A 245 -23.01 -2.71 16.78
N GLU A 246 -21.74 -2.95 16.49
CA GLU A 246 -20.60 -2.15 16.94
C GLU A 246 -19.65 -1.82 15.78
N ASP A 247 -18.81 -0.81 15.99
CA ASP A 247 -17.78 -0.40 15.04
C ASP A 247 -16.75 -1.53 14.86
N LEU A 248 -16.53 -1.96 13.62
CA LEU A 248 -15.60 -3.03 13.29
C LEU A 248 -14.27 -2.49 12.81
N ASP A 249 -14.26 -1.68 11.75
CA ASP A 249 -13.04 -1.18 11.14
C ASP A 249 -13.29 0.10 10.34
N VAL A 250 -12.26 0.91 10.19
CA VAL A 250 -12.25 2.14 9.37
C VAL A 250 -10.90 2.27 8.71
N GLN A 251 -10.90 2.68 7.43
CA GLN A 251 -9.68 2.88 6.66
C GLN A 251 -9.91 3.92 5.56
N GLU A 252 -8.96 4.83 5.37
CA GLU A 252 -8.90 5.62 4.13
C GLU A 252 -8.57 4.69 2.95
N VAL A 253 -9.18 4.95 1.79
CA VAL A 253 -8.92 4.16 0.57
C VAL A 253 -8.64 5.06 -0.61
N GLY A 254 -7.43 4.91 -1.17
CA GLY A 254 -6.95 5.67 -2.31
C GLY A 254 -7.19 5.07 -3.68
N GLU A 255 -6.76 5.83 -4.69
CA GLU A 255 -6.73 5.41 -6.08
C GLU A 255 -6.03 4.05 -6.28
N ALA A 256 -4.90 3.83 -5.59
CA ALA A 256 -4.18 2.56 -5.69
C ALA A 256 -5.01 1.38 -5.17
N TRP A 257 -5.68 1.55 -4.02
CA TRP A 257 -6.52 0.52 -3.41
C TRP A 257 -7.70 0.18 -4.34
N LEU A 258 -8.39 1.19 -4.87
CA LEU A 258 -9.52 1.03 -5.78
C LEU A 258 -9.10 0.36 -7.09
N SER A 259 -8.00 0.81 -7.70
CA SER A 259 -7.46 0.24 -8.94
C SER A 259 -7.06 -1.23 -8.76
N ILE A 260 -6.39 -1.57 -7.65
CA ILE A 260 -6.01 -2.96 -7.35
C ILE A 260 -7.24 -3.82 -7.11
N ALA A 261 -8.25 -3.31 -6.38
CA ALA A 261 -9.49 -4.02 -6.10
C ALA A 261 -10.25 -4.33 -7.40
N LEU A 262 -10.49 -3.32 -8.22
CA LEU A 262 -11.13 -3.47 -9.54
C LEU A 262 -10.36 -4.45 -10.43
N GLY A 263 -9.03 -4.39 -10.41
CA GLY A 263 -8.14 -5.26 -11.17
C GLY A 263 -8.15 -6.73 -10.76
N LEU A 264 -8.84 -7.11 -9.67
CA LEU A 264 -9.06 -8.53 -9.32
C LEU A 264 -10.00 -9.23 -10.31
N ARG A 265 -10.90 -8.48 -10.97
CA ARG A 265 -11.95 -9.03 -11.86
C ARG A 265 -11.99 -8.34 -13.21
N LEU A 266 -11.62 -7.05 -13.26
CA LEU A 266 -11.58 -6.28 -14.49
C LEU A 266 -10.17 -6.26 -15.11
N PRO A 267 -10.04 -6.03 -16.44
CA PRO A 267 -8.75 -5.79 -17.06
C PRO A 267 -8.01 -4.62 -16.39
N SER A 268 -6.69 -4.73 -16.23
CA SER A 268 -5.89 -3.73 -15.50
C SER A 268 -6.02 -2.30 -16.06
N SER A 269 -6.12 -2.14 -17.38
CA SER A 269 -6.34 -0.82 -17.99
C SER A 269 -7.70 -0.23 -17.60
N THR A 270 -8.76 -1.04 -17.62
CA THR A 270 -10.10 -0.64 -17.20
C THR A 270 -10.14 -0.27 -15.72
N ALA A 271 -9.44 -1.02 -14.88
CA ALA A 271 -9.36 -0.76 -13.44
C ALA A 271 -8.64 0.55 -13.14
N ALA A 272 -7.52 0.82 -13.80
CA ALA A 272 -6.78 2.08 -13.67
C ALA A 272 -7.59 3.27 -14.20
N GLU A 273 -8.18 3.15 -15.39
CA GLU A 273 -9.02 4.21 -15.98
C GLU A 273 -10.24 4.55 -15.10
N ALA A 274 -10.85 3.55 -14.45
CA ALA A 274 -12.00 3.75 -13.58
C ALA A 274 -11.63 4.26 -12.17
N ALA A 275 -10.37 4.16 -11.77
CA ALA A 275 -9.87 4.70 -10.50
C ALA A 275 -9.28 6.11 -10.64
N ALA A 276 -8.93 6.53 -11.87
CA ALA A 276 -8.36 7.84 -12.14
C ALA A 276 -9.36 8.98 -11.84
N GLY A 277 -8.85 10.09 -11.29
CA GLY A 277 -9.68 11.21 -10.83
C GLY A 277 -10.29 11.00 -9.44
N TRP A 278 -9.85 9.99 -8.71
CA TRP A 278 -10.16 9.83 -7.29
C TRP A 278 -9.66 11.05 -6.51
N ASP A 279 -10.48 11.61 -5.63
CA ASP A 279 -10.11 12.77 -4.80
C ASP A 279 -10.36 12.49 -3.31
N GLY A 280 -10.68 11.25 -2.93
CA GLY A 280 -10.91 10.92 -1.52
C GLY A 280 -11.68 9.62 -1.34
N GLY A 281 -11.43 8.91 -0.24
CA GLY A 281 -12.13 7.67 0.00
C GLY A 281 -11.96 7.16 1.42
N LEU A 282 -13.04 6.61 1.96
CA LEU A 282 -13.06 5.97 3.26
C LEU A 282 -14.09 4.84 3.26
N TYR A 283 -13.72 3.68 3.79
CA TYR A 283 -14.72 2.72 4.22
C TYR A 283 -14.86 2.70 5.73
N ARG A 284 -16.07 2.37 6.17
CA ARG A 284 -16.36 2.02 7.55
C ARG A 284 -17.19 0.75 7.60
N ALA A 285 -16.82 -0.13 8.53
CA ALA A 285 -17.45 -1.41 8.73
C ALA A 285 -18.01 -1.53 10.14
N TRP A 286 -19.12 -2.26 10.27
CA TRP A 286 -19.75 -2.62 11.54
C TRP A 286 -19.98 -4.12 11.62
N THR A 287 -20.14 -4.64 12.84
CA THR A 287 -20.48 -6.04 13.06
C THR A 287 -21.43 -6.22 14.25
N ASP A 288 -22.22 -7.30 14.24
CA ASP A 288 -22.96 -7.79 15.41
C ASP A 288 -22.30 -9.03 16.07
N GLY A 289 -21.06 -9.33 15.67
CA GLY A 289 -20.31 -10.52 16.06
C GLY A 289 -20.31 -11.62 14.99
N GLU A 290 -21.38 -11.77 14.21
CA GLU A 290 -21.49 -12.77 13.13
C GLU A 290 -21.49 -12.09 11.77
N ARG A 291 -22.36 -11.11 11.59
CA ARG A 291 -22.60 -10.38 10.34
C ARG A 291 -21.72 -9.15 10.27
N VAL A 292 -21.44 -8.71 9.05
CA VAL A 292 -20.66 -7.50 8.76
C VAL A 292 -21.40 -6.67 7.73
N ALA A 293 -21.37 -5.35 7.93
CA ALA A 293 -21.91 -4.34 7.03
C ALA A 293 -20.81 -3.32 6.76
N VAL A 294 -20.58 -2.97 5.50
CA VAL A 294 -19.52 -2.04 5.08
C VAL A 294 -20.10 -0.97 4.16
N VAL A 295 -19.75 0.28 4.44
CA VAL A 295 -20.00 1.41 3.54
C VAL A 295 -18.68 1.94 3.07
N LEU A 296 -18.49 1.99 1.76
CA LEU A 296 -17.41 2.70 1.08
C LEU A 296 -17.98 4.00 0.50
N VAL A 297 -17.40 5.14 0.86
CA VAL A 297 -17.66 6.45 0.24
C VAL A 297 -16.40 6.88 -0.50
N THR A 298 -16.55 7.35 -1.74
CA THR A 298 -15.47 7.98 -2.51
C THR A 298 -15.90 9.35 -3.03
N ALA A 299 -14.93 10.23 -3.19
CA ALA A 299 -15.00 11.54 -3.83
C ALA A 299 -14.14 11.54 -5.10
N TRP A 300 -14.53 12.37 -6.07
CA TRP A 300 -13.92 12.43 -7.40
C TRP A 300 -13.77 13.88 -7.86
N ASP A 301 -12.78 14.15 -8.69
CA ASP A 301 -12.53 15.48 -9.28
C ASP A 301 -13.73 15.94 -10.12
N ALA A 302 -14.36 15.01 -10.85
CA ALA A 302 -15.51 15.27 -11.71
C ALA A 302 -16.64 14.23 -11.56
N PRO A 303 -17.91 14.63 -11.79
CA PRO A 303 -19.04 13.71 -11.81
C PRO A 303 -18.90 12.57 -12.83
N GLU A 304 -18.26 12.83 -13.97
CA GLU A 304 -18.05 11.81 -15.01
C GLU A 304 -17.10 10.70 -14.56
N GLU A 305 -16.13 11.01 -13.69
CA GLU A 305 -15.19 10.03 -13.11
C GLU A 305 -15.88 9.21 -12.02
N ALA A 306 -16.71 9.85 -11.20
CA ALA A 306 -17.59 9.17 -10.26
C ALA A 306 -18.53 8.17 -10.98
N GLU A 307 -19.12 8.55 -12.12
CA GLU A 307 -19.94 7.66 -12.94
C GLU A 307 -19.12 6.49 -13.51
N ALA A 308 -17.90 6.75 -14.01
CA ALA A 308 -17.02 5.71 -14.55
C ALA A 308 -16.64 4.67 -13.47
N PHE A 309 -16.28 5.13 -12.27
CA PHE A 309 -16.03 4.26 -11.13
C PHE A 309 -17.27 3.46 -10.72
N ALA A 310 -18.42 4.11 -10.61
CA ALA A 310 -19.67 3.45 -10.24
C ALA A 310 -20.04 2.33 -11.21
N GLU A 311 -19.87 2.54 -12.52
CA GLU A 311 -20.09 1.51 -13.54
C GLU A 311 -19.09 0.36 -13.41
N ALA A 312 -17.81 0.66 -13.23
CA ALA A 312 -16.77 -0.35 -13.05
C ALA A 312 -17.01 -1.18 -11.78
N MET A 313 -17.30 -0.54 -10.66
CA MET A 313 -17.62 -1.20 -9.39
C MET A 313 -18.89 -2.05 -9.49
N GLY A 314 -19.92 -1.58 -10.19
CA GLY A 314 -21.13 -2.36 -10.44
C GLY A 314 -20.85 -3.65 -11.22
N ARG A 315 -19.99 -3.59 -12.24
CA ARG A 315 -19.52 -4.79 -12.97
C ARG A 315 -18.68 -5.70 -12.09
N TRP A 316 -17.75 -5.12 -11.32
CA TRP A 316 -16.90 -5.87 -10.40
C TRP A 316 -17.71 -6.64 -9.36
N ILE A 317 -18.75 -6.03 -8.78
CA ILE A 317 -19.68 -6.68 -7.85
C ILE A 317 -20.45 -7.80 -8.56
N ALA A 318 -20.98 -7.55 -9.76
CA ALA A 318 -21.76 -8.54 -10.51
C ALA A 318 -20.97 -9.78 -10.95
N GLU A 319 -19.65 -9.65 -11.11
CA GLU A 319 -18.74 -10.78 -11.41
C GLU A 319 -18.28 -11.54 -10.15
N GLY A 320 -18.50 -10.98 -8.96
CA GLY A 320 -18.16 -11.62 -7.68
C GLY A 320 -19.31 -12.45 -7.09
N GLU A 321 -18.99 -13.18 -6.02
CA GLU A 321 -19.97 -13.95 -5.24
C GLU A 321 -20.46 -13.22 -3.97
N GLY A 322 -19.88 -12.05 -3.68
CA GLY A 322 -20.22 -11.24 -2.51
C GLY A 322 -21.56 -10.51 -2.62
N VAL A 323 -22.07 -10.03 -1.48
CA VAL A 323 -23.32 -9.25 -1.42
C VAL A 323 -22.96 -7.77 -1.33
N GLY A 324 -23.14 -7.05 -2.44
CA GLY A 324 -22.94 -5.61 -2.48
C GLY A 324 -23.77 -4.90 -3.54
N GLU A 325 -23.78 -3.57 -3.48
CA GLU A 325 -24.43 -2.73 -4.48
C GLU A 325 -23.78 -1.34 -4.54
N VAL A 326 -23.84 -0.71 -5.72
CA VAL A 326 -23.50 0.69 -5.91
C VAL A 326 -24.79 1.51 -5.82
N LEU A 327 -24.81 2.53 -4.96
CA LEU A 327 -25.93 3.46 -4.87
C LEU A 327 -25.88 4.49 -6.02
N PRO A 328 -26.98 5.20 -6.34
CA PRO A 328 -26.95 6.28 -7.31
C PRO A 328 -25.86 7.32 -6.98
N VAL A 329 -25.12 7.72 -8.00
CA VAL A 329 -24.06 8.75 -7.91
C VAL A 329 -24.68 10.09 -7.52
N GLU A 330 -24.05 10.80 -6.57
CA GLU A 330 -24.49 12.11 -6.10
C GLU A 330 -23.39 13.15 -6.35
N GLY A 331 -23.51 13.91 -7.44
CA GLY A 331 -22.45 14.84 -7.86
C GLY A 331 -21.17 14.07 -8.17
N SER A 332 -20.08 14.40 -7.49
CA SER A 332 -18.80 13.68 -7.57
C SER A 332 -18.59 12.69 -6.43
N SER A 333 -19.66 12.14 -5.84
CA SER A 333 -19.56 11.13 -4.76
C SER A 333 -20.21 9.81 -5.15
N VAL A 334 -19.54 8.71 -4.82
CA VAL A 334 -20.05 7.34 -4.98
C VAL A 334 -20.11 6.66 -3.63
N ARG A 335 -21.22 5.96 -3.39
CA ARG A 335 -21.42 5.10 -2.23
C ARG A 335 -21.60 3.66 -2.67
N VAL A 336 -20.86 2.77 -2.04
CA VAL A 336 -20.91 1.33 -2.29
C VAL A 336 -21.16 0.63 -0.98
N LEU A 337 -22.14 -0.28 -0.98
CA LEU A 337 -22.53 -1.07 0.19
C LEU A 337 -22.07 -2.51 0.01
N PHE A 338 -21.53 -3.10 1.06
CA PHE A 338 -21.24 -4.53 1.13
C PHE A 338 -21.78 -5.10 2.44
N ALA A 339 -22.18 -6.37 2.42
CA ALA A 339 -22.65 -7.06 3.62
C ALA A 339 -22.38 -8.56 3.53
N THR A 340 -22.46 -9.23 4.67
CA THR A 340 -22.41 -10.71 4.72
C THR A 340 -23.63 -11.37 4.08
N ASP A 341 -24.77 -10.70 4.05
CA ASP A 341 -26.02 -11.23 3.52
C ASP A 341 -26.97 -10.13 3.03
N ALA A 342 -27.96 -10.52 2.22
CA ALA A 342 -28.90 -9.59 1.59
C ALA A 342 -29.83 -8.85 2.58
N ALA A 343 -30.16 -9.46 3.73
CA ALA A 343 -31.00 -8.81 4.73
C ALA A 343 -30.23 -7.71 5.47
N THR A 344 -28.96 -7.98 5.77
CA THR A 344 -28.02 -6.99 6.31
C THR A 344 -27.78 -5.85 5.32
N LEU A 345 -27.58 -6.14 4.03
CA LEU A 345 -27.46 -5.12 2.99
C LEU A 345 -28.70 -4.21 2.94
N GLY A 346 -29.90 -4.80 3.02
CA GLY A 346 -31.16 -4.04 3.06
C GLY A 346 -31.25 -3.12 4.26
N THR A 347 -30.84 -3.59 5.45
CA THR A 347 -30.83 -2.80 6.68
C THR A 347 -29.83 -1.64 6.58
N LEU A 348 -28.65 -1.89 6.00
CA LEU A 348 -27.63 -0.87 5.79
C LEU A 348 -28.11 0.24 4.84
N ARG A 349 -28.80 -0.12 3.76
CA ARG A 349 -29.41 0.83 2.82
C ARG A 349 -30.44 1.73 3.52
N ASP A 350 -31.31 1.14 4.33
CA ASP A 350 -32.34 1.89 5.06
C ASP A 350 -31.73 2.83 6.13
N ALA A 351 -30.65 2.38 6.79
CA ALA A 351 -29.92 3.19 7.77
C ALA A 351 -29.29 4.44 7.13
N LEU A 352 -28.67 4.31 5.95
CA LEU A 352 -28.13 5.45 5.20
C LEU A 352 -29.23 6.44 4.75
N GLY A 353 -30.36 5.94 4.28
CA GLY A 353 -31.49 6.78 3.85
C GLY A 353 -32.20 7.51 5.00
N SER A 354 -32.06 7.01 6.23
CA SER A 354 -32.66 7.61 7.44
C SER A 354 -31.76 8.66 8.11
N GLY A 355 -30.48 8.72 7.72
CA GLY A 355 -29.47 9.63 8.27
C GLY A 355 -29.14 10.86 7.40
N ALA A 356 -29.76 10.99 6.22
CA ALA A 356 -29.57 12.09 5.27
C ALA A 356 -30.53 13.28 5.50
#